data_AF-A0A0G0PS53-F1
#
_entry.id   AF-A0A0G0PS53-F1
#
_cell.length_a   1.000
_cell.length_b   1.000
_cell.length_c   1.000
_cell.angle_alpha   90.00
_cell.angle_beta   90.00
_cell.angle_gamma   90.00
#
_symmetry.space_group_name_H-M   'P 1'
#
loop_
_entity.id
_entity.type
_entity.pdbx_description
1 polymer ?
#
loop_
_entity_poly.entity_id
_entity_poly.type
_entity_poly.pdbx_seq_one_letter_code
_entity_poly.pdbx_strand_id
1 'polypeptide(L)'
;MVHKKPTQEDLEISLRKTEDELEIIEKEEGKKVEEVKKKVEEMEKSKEEEEIEEVKEDPVKKIPEEKVEEKEEEKEPDYKEKFSESSREAQKIHAKNRKLNEGLSKASEINEATEEEMIEEYPDWDVMSDTEKKLARKNFINDKRFAVVTQATEEAKKIEKWGDDVDTFVEDSKTLVDNPELEGKIEEFKVFANEISNHAIPFKILVSAFLHDISTKKVKNKGKMMEVGSGGPNEKLKTKGDKISLDEAAKLMKTDYKKYKELLLSGKIDSTIE
;
A
#
# COMPACT_ATOMS: atom_id res chain seq x y z
N MET A 1 18.17 -67.32 -3.43
CA MET A 1 19.47 -66.62 -3.59
C MET A 1 20.14 -66.55 -2.24
N VAL A 2 21.34 -67.11 -2.10
CA VAL A 2 22.07 -67.12 -0.81
C VAL A 2 22.77 -65.77 -0.68
N HIS A 3 22.37 -64.95 0.29
CA HIS A 3 23.08 -63.71 0.61
C HIS A 3 24.45 -64.07 1.20
N LYS A 4 25.51 -63.93 0.40
CA LYS A 4 26.89 -63.98 0.90
C LYS A 4 27.12 -62.73 1.74
N LYS A 5 27.48 -62.91 3.01
CA LYS A 5 27.96 -61.81 3.85
C LYS A 5 29.27 -61.28 3.24
N PRO A 6 29.46 -59.95 3.13
CA PRO A 6 30.68 -59.37 2.61
C PRO A 6 31.88 -59.89 3.40
N THR A 7 32.93 -60.29 2.68
CA THR A 7 34.19 -60.72 3.29
C THR A 7 34.90 -59.50 3.88
N GLN A 8 35.76 -59.71 4.89
CA GLN A 8 36.45 -58.61 5.58
C GLN A 8 37.26 -57.73 4.62
N GLU A 9 37.81 -58.35 3.58
CA GLU A 9 38.52 -57.69 2.47
C GLU A 9 37.61 -56.79 1.62
N ASP A 10 36.33 -57.14 1.42
CA ASP A 10 35.38 -56.30 0.68
C ASP A 10 35.02 -55.03 1.45
N LEU A 11 34.95 -55.13 2.79
CA LEU A 11 34.71 -53.98 3.66
C LEU A 11 35.91 -53.04 3.65
N GLU A 12 37.14 -53.55 3.70
CA GLU A 12 38.36 -52.74 3.60
C GLU A 12 38.49 -52.03 2.24
N ILE A 13 38.12 -52.70 1.15
CA ILE A 13 38.07 -52.09 -0.18
C ILE A 13 37.00 -50.98 -0.24
N SER A 14 35.84 -51.19 0.40
CA SER A 14 34.80 -50.16 0.46
C SER A 14 35.23 -48.95 1.29
N LEU A 15 35.94 -49.16 2.40
CA LEU A 15 36.45 -48.09 3.26
C LEU A 15 37.52 -47.24 2.54
N ARG A 16 38.46 -47.89 1.84
CA ARG A 16 39.46 -47.14 1.05
C ARG A 16 38.83 -46.32 -0.07
N LYS A 17 37.80 -46.84 -0.74
CA LYS A 17 37.07 -46.06 -1.76
C LYS A 17 36.37 -44.85 -1.16
N THR A 18 35.80 -44.98 0.03
CA THR A 18 35.17 -43.84 0.71
C THR A 18 36.19 -42.82 1.21
N GLU A 19 37.38 -43.25 1.62
CA GLU A 19 38.48 -42.35 2.01
C GLU A 19 39.01 -41.56 0.80
N ASP A 20 39.19 -42.22 -0.35
CA ASP A 20 39.62 -41.57 -1.59
C ASP A 20 38.56 -40.56 -2.09
N GLU A 21 37.26 -40.87 -1.97
CA GLU A 21 36.18 -39.94 -2.31
C GLU A 21 36.14 -38.71 -1.39
N LEU A 22 36.39 -38.89 -0.08
CA LEU A 22 36.45 -37.77 0.87
C LEU A 22 37.64 -36.84 0.60
N GLU A 23 38.81 -37.38 0.26
CA GLU A 23 39.97 -36.56 -0.14
C GLU A 23 39.72 -35.73 -1.40
N ILE A 24 38.91 -36.25 -2.33
CA ILE A 24 38.54 -35.52 -3.55
C ILE A 24 37.61 -34.36 -3.21
N ILE A 25 36.62 -34.58 -2.33
CA ILE A 25 35.67 -33.54 -1.88
C ILE A 25 36.42 -32.43 -1.13
N GLU A 26 37.34 -32.77 -0.21
CA GLU A 26 38.13 -31.76 0.51
C GLU A 26 39.01 -30.91 -0.43
N LYS A 27 39.57 -31.52 -1.49
CA LYS A 27 40.34 -30.77 -2.51
C LYS A 27 39.46 -29.87 -3.37
N GLU A 28 38.23 -30.27 -3.68
CA GLU A 28 37.28 -29.43 -4.43
C GLU A 28 36.74 -28.27 -3.58
N GLU A 29 36.42 -28.51 -2.31
CA GLU A 29 36.01 -27.46 -1.38
C GLU A 29 37.13 -26.45 -1.13
N GLY A 30 38.39 -26.92 -1.00
CA GLY A 30 39.57 -26.05 -0.88
C GLY A 30 39.72 -25.09 -2.08
N LYS A 31 39.56 -25.59 -3.31
CA LYS A 31 39.61 -24.75 -4.53
C LYS A 31 38.47 -23.74 -4.59
N LYS A 32 37.27 -24.12 -4.16
CA LYS A 32 36.09 -23.24 -4.16
C LYS A 32 36.23 -22.09 -3.16
N VAL A 33 36.85 -22.34 -2.01
CA VAL A 33 37.12 -21.30 -0.99
C VAL A 33 38.20 -20.32 -1.48
N GLU A 34 39.20 -20.79 -2.23
CA GLU A 34 40.25 -19.94 -2.80
C GLU A 34 39.72 -19.02 -3.92
N GLU A 35 38.80 -19.53 -4.76
CA GLU A 35 38.14 -18.75 -5.81
C GLU A 35 37.20 -17.67 -5.25
N VAL A 36 36.52 -17.94 -4.13
CA VAL A 36 35.69 -16.95 -3.44
C VAL A 36 36.54 -15.86 -2.79
N LYS A 37 37.69 -16.19 -2.18
CA LYS A 37 38.61 -15.18 -1.62
C LYS A 37 39.13 -14.23 -2.69
N LYS A 38 39.51 -14.75 -3.86
CA LYS A 38 40.01 -13.94 -4.97
C LYS A 38 38.94 -12.98 -5.52
N LYS A 39 37.68 -13.41 -5.54
CA LYS A 39 36.54 -12.59 -5.99
C LYS A 39 36.14 -11.50 -4.99
N VAL A 40 36.34 -11.73 -3.69
CA VAL A 40 36.11 -10.71 -2.64
C VAL A 40 37.20 -9.64 -2.67
N GLU A 41 38.46 -10.02 -2.90
CA GLU A 41 39.60 -9.08 -2.99
C GLU A 41 39.51 -8.17 -4.23
N GLU A 42 38.98 -8.68 -5.35
CA GLU A 42 38.74 -7.89 -6.57
C GLU A 42 37.57 -6.90 -6.41
N MET A 43 36.57 -7.24 -5.58
CA MET A 43 35.40 -6.40 -5.30
C MET A 43 35.70 -5.30 -4.27
N GLU A 44 36.62 -5.52 -3.33
CA GLU A 44 37.11 -4.47 -2.43
C GLU A 44 37.96 -3.42 -3.18
N LYS A 45 38.80 -3.86 -4.13
CA LYS A 45 39.64 -2.93 -4.90
C LYS A 45 38.86 -2.03 -5.85
N SER A 46 37.72 -2.51 -6.37
CA SER A 46 36.81 -1.72 -7.21
C SER A 46 36.02 -0.66 -6.42
N LYS A 47 35.89 -0.81 -5.09
CA LYS A 47 35.11 0.12 -4.26
C LYS A 47 35.94 1.28 -3.71
N GLU A 48 37.26 1.12 -3.65
CA GLU A 48 38.19 2.16 -3.19
C GLU A 48 38.58 3.16 -4.30
N GLU A 49 38.47 2.78 -5.58
CA GLU A 49 38.74 3.70 -6.71
C GLU A 49 37.55 4.62 -7.07
N GLU A 50 36.30 4.28 -6.71
CA GLU A 50 35.11 5.12 -7.01
C GLU A 50 34.87 6.26 -6.00
N GLU A 51 35.50 6.27 -4.82
CA GLU A 51 35.18 7.23 -3.74
C GLU A 51 36.08 8.48 -3.71
N ILE A 52 37.06 8.64 -4.63
CA ILE A 52 38.04 9.75 -4.58
C ILE A 52 37.86 10.83 -5.68
N GLU A 53 36.99 10.65 -6.68
CA GLU A 53 36.99 11.53 -7.87
C GLU A 53 35.94 12.66 -7.91
N GLU A 54 35.22 12.95 -6.81
CA GLU A 54 34.16 13.97 -6.83
C GLU A 54 34.48 15.25 -6.02
N VAL A 55 35.65 15.88 -6.22
CA VAL A 55 35.82 17.35 -6.00
C VAL A 55 37.01 17.90 -6.83
N LYS A 56 36.74 18.64 -7.92
CA LYS A 56 37.37 19.93 -8.26
C LYS A 56 36.88 20.55 -9.58
N GLU A 57 36.63 21.85 -9.49
CA GLU A 57 36.22 22.79 -10.54
C GLU A 57 37.25 22.94 -11.70
N ASP A 58 36.73 23.25 -12.90
CA ASP A 58 37.34 23.65 -14.18
C ASP A 58 38.51 24.69 -14.11
N PRO A 59 39.41 24.87 -15.14
CA PRO A 59 39.05 25.01 -16.57
C PRO A 59 40.05 24.56 -17.69
N VAL A 60 39.46 24.23 -18.86
CA VAL A 60 39.91 24.50 -20.26
C VAL A 60 41.29 24.00 -20.75
N LYS A 61 41.27 23.02 -21.69
CA LYS A 61 42.22 22.95 -22.83
C LYS A 61 41.73 22.09 -24.03
N LYS A 62 41.36 22.78 -25.11
CA LYS A 62 41.46 22.49 -26.57
C LYS A 62 41.35 21.05 -27.13
N ILE A 63 40.19 20.80 -27.75
CA ILE A 63 39.81 20.13 -29.03
C ILE A 63 40.98 19.62 -29.94
N PRO A 64 40.88 18.38 -30.50
CA PRO A 64 40.44 18.12 -31.89
C PRO A 64 39.39 16.97 -31.96
N GLU A 65 38.11 17.24 -32.21
CA GLU A 65 37.41 17.15 -33.51
C GLU A 65 37.60 15.80 -34.24
N GLU A 66 36.66 14.86 -34.06
CA GLU A 66 36.04 14.02 -35.10
C GLU A 66 35.19 12.90 -34.46
N LYS A 67 33.86 13.08 -34.44
CA LYS A 67 32.82 12.18 -34.98
C LYS A 67 31.47 12.58 -34.39
N VAL A 68 30.63 13.17 -35.24
CA VAL A 68 29.22 13.45 -34.94
C VAL A 68 28.50 12.11 -34.88
N GLU A 69 28.30 11.61 -33.67
CA GLU A 69 27.26 10.60 -33.40
C GLU A 69 26.10 11.37 -32.76
N GLU A 70 24.99 11.35 -33.49
CA GLU A 70 23.71 11.95 -33.18
C GLU A 70 23.27 11.50 -31.78
N LYS A 71 23.52 12.34 -30.79
CA LYS A 71 23.07 12.14 -29.42
C LYS A 71 21.55 12.22 -29.45
N GLU A 72 20.89 11.07 -29.44
CA GLU A 72 19.48 10.93 -29.10
C GLU A 72 19.19 11.88 -27.93
N GLU A 73 18.26 12.82 -28.14
CA GLU A 73 17.71 13.61 -27.05
C GLU A 73 17.17 12.64 -26.01
N GLU A 74 17.93 12.41 -24.95
CA GLU A 74 17.42 11.84 -23.70
C GLU A 74 16.30 12.78 -23.26
N LYS A 75 15.06 12.41 -23.58
CA LYS A 75 13.88 13.08 -23.01
C LYS A 75 14.10 13.06 -21.50
N GLU A 76 14.23 14.25 -20.91
CA GLU A 76 14.36 14.41 -19.47
C GLU A 76 13.30 13.50 -18.82
N PRO A 77 13.69 12.58 -17.91
CA PRO A 77 12.72 11.67 -17.32
C PRO A 77 11.67 12.52 -16.62
N ASP A 78 10.39 12.33 -16.97
CA ASP A 78 9.30 13.00 -16.27
C ASP A 78 9.27 12.45 -14.84
N TYR A 79 9.96 13.16 -13.94
CA TYR A 79 10.10 12.80 -12.53
C TYR A 79 8.74 12.70 -11.84
N LYS A 80 7.72 13.42 -12.33
CA LYS A 80 6.39 13.39 -11.77
C LYS A 80 5.69 12.07 -12.08
N GLU A 81 5.78 11.61 -13.33
CA GLU A 81 5.25 10.30 -13.73
C GLU A 81 5.96 9.18 -12.99
N LYS A 82 7.31 9.17 -12.98
CA LYS A 82 8.09 8.15 -12.25
C LYS A 82 7.79 8.10 -10.76
N PHE A 83 7.63 9.27 -10.12
CA PHE A 83 7.26 9.32 -8.72
C PHE A 83 5.83 8.81 -8.47
N SER A 84 4.90 9.12 -9.39
CA SER A 84 3.53 8.62 -9.32
C SER A 84 3.49 7.09 -9.47
N GLU A 85 4.24 6.54 -10.42
CA GLU A 85 4.38 5.09 -10.66
C GLU A 85 5.05 4.40 -9.48
N SER A 86 6.17 4.94 -8.99
CA SER A 86 6.86 4.41 -7.81
C SER A 86 5.97 4.40 -6.56
N SER A 87 5.19 5.47 -6.34
CA SER A 87 4.24 5.53 -5.23
C SER A 87 3.13 4.48 -5.38
N ARG A 88 2.66 4.22 -6.60
CA ARG A 88 1.65 3.18 -6.89
C ARG A 88 2.21 1.79 -6.65
N GLU A 89 3.40 1.50 -7.17
CA GLU A 89 4.08 0.23 -6.93
C GLU A 89 4.32 0.00 -5.45
N ALA A 90 4.76 1.04 -4.71
CA ALA A 90 4.94 0.95 -3.27
C ALA A 90 3.63 0.60 -2.53
N GLN A 91 2.50 1.17 -2.94
CA GLN A 91 1.19 0.84 -2.37
C GLN A 91 0.77 -0.61 -2.68
N LYS A 92 0.94 -1.06 -3.94
CA LYS A 92 0.69 -2.44 -4.34
C LYS A 92 1.56 -3.42 -3.54
N ILE A 93 2.86 -3.14 -3.44
CA ILE A 93 3.82 -3.93 -2.67
C ILE A 93 3.46 -3.96 -1.18
N HIS A 94 3.07 -2.81 -0.59
CA HIS A 94 2.68 -2.76 0.81
C HIS A 94 1.43 -3.59 1.09
N ALA A 95 0.41 -3.53 0.22
CA ALA A 95 -0.78 -4.35 0.34
C ALA A 95 -0.46 -5.85 0.24
N LYS A 96 0.41 -6.24 -0.71
CA LYS A 96 0.91 -7.61 -0.87
C LYS A 96 1.66 -8.09 0.37
N ASN A 97 2.63 -7.30 0.85
CA ASN A 97 3.42 -7.63 2.03
C ASN A 97 2.55 -7.73 3.29
N ARG A 98 1.53 -6.88 3.43
CA ARG A 98 0.58 -6.97 4.55
C ARG A 98 -0.13 -8.32 4.57
N LYS A 99 -0.64 -8.78 3.43
CA LYS A 99 -1.34 -10.07 3.33
C LYS A 99 -0.42 -11.27 3.53
N LEU A 100 0.77 -11.22 2.97
CA LEU A 100 1.78 -12.27 3.17
C LEU A 100 2.23 -12.33 4.64
N ASN A 101 2.49 -11.18 5.27
CA ASN A 101 2.85 -11.12 6.69
C ASN A 101 1.71 -11.57 7.59
N GLU A 102 0.45 -11.21 7.28
CA GLU A 102 -0.72 -11.73 7.99
C GLU A 102 -0.81 -13.26 7.89
N GLY A 103 -0.59 -13.83 6.70
CA GLY A 103 -0.53 -15.28 6.51
C GLY A 103 0.62 -15.94 7.29
N LEU A 104 1.79 -15.29 7.31
CA LEU A 104 2.95 -15.78 8.06
C LEU A 104 2.70 -15.73 9.58
N SER A 105 2.10 -14.66 10.09
CA SER A 105 1.71 -14.54 11.50
C SER A 105 0.69 -15.63 11.87
N LYS A 106 -0.37 -15.81 11.07
CA LYS A 106 -1.35 -16.89 11.28
C LYS A 106 -0.70 -18.27 11.26
N ALA A 107 0.24 -18.51 10.34
CA ALA A 107 0.97 -19.78 10.30
C ALA A 107 1.86 -19.98 11.54
N SER A 108 2.49 -18.92 12.04
CA SER A 108 3.30 -18.98 13.27
C SER A 108 2.47 -19.24 14.53
N GLU A 109 1.21 -18.80 14.54
CA GLU A 109 0.24 -19.01 15.62
C GLU A 109 -0.39 -20.41 15.61
N ILE A 110 -0.13 -21.24 14.59
CA ILE A 110 -0.58 -22.63 14.57
C ILE A 110 0.16 -23.41 15.67
N ASN A 111 -0.62 -23.76 16.70
CA ASN A 111 -0.21 -24.54 17.86
C ASN A 111 0.13 -25.99 17.47
N GLU A 112 0.75 -26.69 18.41
CA GLU A 112 1.05 -28.12 18.24
C GLU A 112 -0.24 -28.94 18.06
N ALA A 113 -0.20 -29.90 17.12
CA ALA A 113 -1.31 -30.77 16.82
C ALA A 113 -1.70 -31.58 18.06
N THR A 114 -2.99 -31.52 18.44
CA THR A 114 -3.52 -32.33 19.54
C THR A 114 -3.54 -33.81 19.15
N GLU A 115 -3.51 -34.68 20.15
CA GLU A 115 -3.48 -36.13 19.93
C GLU A 115 -4.72 -36.63 19.18
N GLU A 116 -5.85 -35.96 19.35
CA GLU A 116 -7.11 -36.23 18.65
C GLU A 116 -7.01 -35.94 17.13
N GLU A 117 -6.41 -34.80 16.74
CA GLU A 117 -6.21 -34.47 15.32
C GLU A 117 -5.27 -35.47 14.63
N MET A 118 -4.30 -36.02 15.37
CA MET A 118 -3.36 -36.99 14.84
C MET A 118 -3.99 -38.38 14.66
N ILE A 119 -4.92 -38.78 15.51
CA ILE A 119 -5.66 -40.05 15.38
C ILE A 119 -6.62 -39.99 14.18
N GLU A 120 -7.20 -38.83 13.90
CA GLU A 120 -8.07 -38.61 12.73
C GLU A 120 -7.28 -38.72 11.42
N GLU A 121 -6.11 -38.07 11.34
CA GLU A 121 -5.27 -38.07 10.13
C GLU A 121 -4.50 -39.39 9.94
N TYR A 122 -4.07 -40.03 11.02
CA TYR A 122 -3.28 -41.25 11.01
C TYR A 122 -3.99 -42.38 11.78
N PRO A 123 -4.76 -43.26 11.12
CA PRO A 123 -5.49 -44.34 11.79
C PRO A 123 -4.62 -45.31 12.60
N ASP A 124 -3.36 -45.50 12.19
CA ASP A 124 -2.38 -46.35 12.88
C ASP A 124 -1.57 -45.57 13.95
N TRP A 125 -2.05 -44.40 14.38
CA TRP A 125 -1.37 -43.52 15.32
C TRP A 125 -0.85 -44.27 16.54
N ASP A 126 -1.66 -45.12 17.17
CA ASP A 126 -1.28 -45.82 18.39
C ASP A 126 -0.14 -46.84 18.19
N VAL A 127 -0.01 -47.39 16.98
CA VAL A 127 0.97 -48.44 16.63
C VAL A 127 2.29 -47.83 16.14
N MET A 128 2.30 -46.55 15.76
CA MET A 128 3.51 -45.85 15.36
C MET A 128 4.52 -45.74 16.50
N SER A 129 5.80 -45.85 16.15
CA SER A 129 6.91 -45.58 17.05
C SER A 129 6.94 -44.10 17.48
N ASP A 130 7.55 -43.81 18.63
CA ASP A 130 7.66 -42.43 19.14
C ASP A 130 8.35 -41.48 18.15
N THR A 131 9.28 -41.99 17.34
CA THR A 131 9.95 -41.24 16.27
C THR A 131 9.00 -40.92 15.13
N GLU A 132 8.18 -41.90 14.70
CA GLU A 132 7.18 -41.72 13.64
C GLU A 132 6.09 -40.74 14.10
N LYS A 133 5.61 -40.87 15.35
CA LYS A 133 4.67 -39.93 15.97
C LYS A 133 5.21 -38.49 15.97
N LYS A 134 6.47 -38.30 16.37
CA LYS A 134 7.11 -36.97 16.35
C LYS A 134 7.24 -36.41 14.94
N LEU A 135 7.59 -37.24 13.96
CA LEU A 135 7.72 -36.81 12.57
C LEU A 135 6.35 -36.45 11.98
N ALA A 136 5.35 -37.30 12.20
CA ALA A 136 3.98 -37.09 11.74
C ALA A 136 3.37 -35.81 12.32
N ARG A 137 3.54 -35.53 13.62
CA ARG A 137 3.11 -34.25 14.23
C ARG A 137 3.75 -33.05 13.55
N LYS A 138 5.07 -33.11 13.33
CA LYS A 138 5.80 -32.02 12.68
C LYS A 138 5.34 -31.82 11.24
N ASN A 139 5.17 -32.89 10.48
CA ASN A 139 4.71 -32.83 9.09
C ASN A 139 3.29 -32.24 9.02
N PHE A 140 2.37 -32.72 9.85
CA PHE A 140 1.00 -32.21 9.88
C PHE A 140 0.93 -30.71 10.22
N ILE A 141 1.71 -30.25 11.20
CA ILE A 141 1.80 -28.82 11.53
C ILE A 141 2.39 -28.05 10.34
N ASN A 142 3.44 -28.58 9.70
CA ASN A 142 4.05 -27.95 8.53
C ASN A 142 3.06 -27.86 7.36
N ASP A 143 2.26 -28.89 7.13
CA ASP A 143 1.24 -28.91 6.08
C ASP A 143 0.15 -27.88 6.36
N LYS A 144 -0.34 -27.80 7.61
CA LYS A 144 -1.28 -26.74 8.03
C LYS A 144 -0.70 -25.34 7.84
N ARG A 145 0.56 -25.12 8.24
CA ARG A 145 1.27 -23.84 8.04
C ARG A 145 1.41 -23.51 6.56
N PHE A 146 1.79 -24.50 5.76
CA PHE A 146 1.96 -24.33 4.32
C PHE A 146 0.63 -24.04 3.64
N ALA A 147 -0.47 -24.65 4.06
CA ALA A 147 -1.81 -24.36 3.54
C ALA A 147 -2.20 -22.90 3.80
N VAL A 148 -1.97 -22.39 5.02
CA VAL A 148 -2.25 -20.98 5.37
C VAL A 148 -1.39 -20.01 4.56
N VAL A 149 -0.09 -20.30 4.43
CA VAL A 149 0.81 -19.48 3.59
C VAL A 149 0.36 -19.53 2.12
N THR A 150 0.00 -20.70 1.60
CA THR A 150 -0.47 -20.87 0.23
C THR A 150 -1.72 -20.04 -0.02
N GLN A 151 -2.71 -20.08 0.88
CA GLN A 151 -3.90 -19.23 0.80
C GLN A 151 -3.53 -17.73 0.78
N ALA A 152 -2.61 -17.29 1.64
CA ALA A 152 -2.14 -15.91 1.63
C ALA A 152 -1.43 -15.54 0.31
N THR A 153 -0.68 -16.47 -0.29
CA THR A 153 -0.06 -16.23 -1.61
C THR A 153 -1.09 -16.16 -2.74
N GLU A 154 -2.18 -16.92 -2.67
CA GLU A 154 -3.26 -16.85 -3.65
C GLU A 154 -4.03 -15.53 -3.53
N GLU A 155 -4.31 -15.08 -2.31
CA GLU A 155 -4.88 -13.75 -2.07
C GLU A 155 -3.97 -12.64 -2.61
N ALA A 156 -2.66 -12.73 -2.37
CA ALA A 156 -1.69 -11.79 -2.93
C ALA A 156 -1.71 -11.77 -4.47
N LYS A 157 -1.79 -12.93 -5.13
CA LYS A 157 -1.92 -13.02 -6.60
C LYS A 157 -3.24 -12.42 -7.12
N LYS A 158 -4.34 -12.55 -6.36
CA LYS A 158 -5.62 -11.94 -6.73
C LYS A 158 -5.55 -10.41 -6.66
N ILE A 159 -4.84 -9.86 -5.68
CA ILE A 159 -4.60 -8.41 -5.55
C ILE A 159 -3.79 -7.89 -6.74
N GLU A 160 -2.76 -8.63 -7.15
CA GLU A 160 -1.92 -8.28 -8.30
C GLU A 160 -2.73 -8.25 -9.60
N LYS A 161 -3.48 -9.32 -9.89
CA LYS A 161 -4.37 -9.37 -11.06
C LYS A 161 -5.42 -8.27 -11.04
N TRP A 162 -6.00 -7.98 -9.88
CA TRP A 162 -6.96 -6.90 -9.72
C TRP A 162 -6.35 -5.54 -10.07
N GLY A 163 -5.11 -5.29 -9.65
CA GLY A 163 -4.38 -4.08 -10.03
C GLY A 163 -4.22 -3.96 -11.54
N ASP A 164 -3.88 -5.05 -12.22
CA ASP A 164 -3.75 -5.09 -13.68
C ASP A 164 -5.11 -4.88 -14.39
N ASP A 165 -6.19 -5.45 -13.85
CA ASP A 165 -7.55 -5.26 -14.36
C ASP A 165 -8.00 -3.79 -14.21
N VAL A 166 -7.68 -3.14 -13.09
CA VAL A 166 -7.95 -1.71 -12.86
C VAL A 166 -7.16 -0.84 -13.83
N ASP A 167 -5.89 -1.16 -14.06
CA ASP A 167 -5.04 -0.44 -15.00
C ASP A 167 -5.58 -0.57 -16.43
N THR A 168 -5.92 -1.79 -16.85
CA THR A 168 -6.55 -2.07 -18.15
C THR A 168 -7.90 -1.36 -18.32
N PHE A 169 -8.75 -1.39 -17.29
CA PHE A 169 -10.06 -0.73 -17.32
C PHE A 169 -9.96 0.77 -17.55
N VAL A 170 -8.94 1.40 -16.98
CA VAL A 170 -8.70 2.84 -17.13
C VAL A 170 -8.12 3.19 -18.50
N GLU A 171 -7.25 2.34 -19.04
CA GLU A 171 -6.59 2.56 -20.33
C GLU A 171 -7.56 2.37 -21.51
N ASP A 172 -8.63 1.59 -21.32
CA ASP A 172 -9.65 1.37 -22.34
C ASP A 172 -10.44 2.65 -22.67
N SER A 173 -10.23 3.19 -23.87
CA SER A 173 -10.94 4.38 -24.38
C SER A 173 -12.48 4.30 -24.31
N LYS A 174 -13.07 3.11 -24.30
CA LYS A 174 -14.53 2.91 -24.18
C LYS A 174 -15.07 3.22 -22.78
N THR A 175 -14.28 2.98 -21.74
CA THR A 175 -14.72 3.18 -20.36
C THR A 175 -14.80 4.66 -20.00
N LEU A 176 -13.90 5.48 -20.58
CA LEU A 176 -13.95 6.95 -20.50
C LEU A 176 -15.18 7.53 -21.20
N VAL A 177 -15.56 6.96 -22.35
CA VAL A 177 -16.78 7.37 -23.06
C VAL A 177 -18.04 7.05 -22.25
N ASP A 178 -18.07 5.87 -21.62
CA ASP A 178 -19.19 5.46 -20.77
C ASP A 178 -19.24 6.24 -19.44
N ASN A 179 -18.11 6.76 -18.96
CA ASN A 179 -17.99 7.47 -17.68
C ASN A 179 -17.14 8.75 -17.83
N PRO A 180 -17.67 9.81 -18.47
CA PRO A 180 -16.93 11.05 -18.70
C PRO A 180 -16.51 11.75 -17.39
N GLU A 181 -17.18 11.46 -16.27
CA GLU A 181 -16.86 12.03 -14.96
C GLU A 181 -15.54 11.51 -14.35
N LEU A 182 -14.99 10.42 -14.91
CA LEU A 182 -13.67 9.89 -14.54
C LEU A 182 -12.53 10.58 -15.28
N GLU A 183 -12.81 11.27 -16.39
CA GLU A 183 -11.81 11.97 -17.18
C GLU A 183 -11.12 13.04 -16.33
N GLY A 184 -9.80 12.93 -16.18
CA GLY A 184 -9.00 13.79 -15.29
C GLY A 184 -8.94 13.40 -13.81
N LYS A 185 -9.68 12.36 -13.37
CA LYS A 185 -9.62 11.79 -12.00
C LYS A 185 -9.19 10.32 -11.96
N ILE A 186 -8.61 9.88 -13.06
CA ILE A 186 -8.16 8.52 -13.29
C ILE A 186 -7.22 8.05 -12.18
N GLU A 187 -6.25 8.89 -11.79
CA GLU A 187 -5.25 8.50 -10.80
C GLU A 187 -5.84 8.28 -9.41
N GLU A 188 -6.76 9.16 -9.00
CA GLU A 188 -7.49 9.04 -7.74
C GLU A 188 -8.39 7.80 -7.75
N PHE A 189 -9.01 7.48 -8.89
CA PHE A 189 -9.80 6.26 -9.06
C PHE A 189 -8.94 5.01 -8.92
N LYS A 190 -7.73 4.97 -9.53
CA LYS A 190 -6.80 3.84 -9.37
C LYS A 190 -6.41 3.62 -7.91
N VAL A 191 -6.13 4.70 -7.17
CA VAL A 191 -5.80 4.59 -5.74
C VAL A 191 -6.99 4.04 -4.96
N PHE A 192 -8.19 4.57 -5.20
CA PHE A 192 -9.41 4.11 -4.55
C PHE A 192 -9.71 2.64 -4.88
N ALA A 193 -9.59 2.22 -6.14
CA ALA A 193 -9.85 0.86 -6.59
C ALA A 193 -8.82 -0.15 -6.05
N ASN A 194 -7.59 0.28 -5.79
CA ASN A 194 -6.55 -0.56 -5.20
C ASN A 194 -6.65 -0.71 -3.67
N GLU A 195 -7.57 0.01 -3.01
CA GLU A 195 -7.83 -0.22 -1.58
C GLU A 195 -8.37 -1.62 -1.34
N ILE A 196 -7.93 -2.24 -0.23
CA ILE A 196 -8.30 -3.63 0.15
C ILE A 196 -9.82 -3.82 0.22
N SER A 197 -10.57 -2.79 0.62
CA SER A 197 -12.03 -2.83 0.74
C SER A 197 -12.74 -2.90 -0.60
N ASN A 198 -12.08 -2.45 -1.68
CA ASN A 198 -12.67 -2.32 -3.01
C ASN A 198 -12.28 -3.46 -3.95
N HIS A 199 -11.43 -4.38 -3.47
CA HIS A 199 -11.07 -5.57 -4.21
C HIS A 199 -12.30 -6.44 -4.48
N ALA A 200 -12.42 -6.95 -5.71
CA ALA A 200 -13.53 -7.78 -6.18
C ALA A 200 -14.91 -7.09 -6.32
N ILE A 201 -15.00 -5.77 -6.21
CA ILE A 201 -16.25 -5.04 -6.51
C ILE A 201 -16.36 -4.80 -8.02
N PRO A 202 -17.54 -5.02 -8.65
CA PRO A 202 -17.72 -4.71 -10.07
C PRO A 202 -17.39 -3.24 -10.41
N PHE A 203 -16.63 -3.01 -11.48
CA PHE A 203 -16.14 -1.68 -11.87
C PHE A 203 -17.22 -0.60 -11.94
N LYS A 204 -18.42 -0.93 -12.44
CA LYS A 204 -19.56 0.01 -12.48
C LYS A 204 -19.96 0.54 -11.10
N ILE A 205 -19.97 -0.33 -10.10
CA ILE A 205 -20.29 0.03 -8.71
C ILE A 205 -19.13 0.84 -8.13
N LEU A 206 -17.90 0.41 -8.41
CA LEU A 206 -16.68 1.05 -7.94
C LEU A 206 -16.57 2.51 -8.41
N VAL A 207 -16.85 2.76 -9.69
CA VAL A 207 -16.93 4.11 -10.27
C VAL A 207 -18.00 4.94 -9.57
N SER A 208 -19.21 4.39 -9.38
CA SER A 208 -20.29 5.12 -8.71
C SER A 208 -19.96 5.46 -7.24
N ALA A 209 -19.30 4.55 -6.52
CA ALA A 209 -18.89 4.75 -5.14
C ALA A 209 -17.78 5.81 -5.04
N PHE A 210 -16.82 5.78 -5.96
CA PHE A 210 -15.76 6.79 -6.06
C PHE A 210 -16.32 8.18 -6.35
N LEU A 211 -17.21 8.31 -7.34
CA LEU A 211 -17.86 9.58 -7.68
C LEU A 211 -18.67 10.13 -6.50
N HIS A 212 -19.36 9.25 -5.77
CA HIS A 212 -20.06 9.63 -4.56
C HIS A 212 -19.09 10.13 -3.48
N ASP A 213 -17.98 9.45 -3.23
CA ASP A 213 -16.96 9.86 -2.26
C ASP A 213 -16.30 11.22 -2.62
N ILE A 214 -16.04 11.47 -3.91
CA ILE A 214 -15.57 12.79 -4.36
C ILE A 214 -16.66 13.85 -4.13
N SER A 215 -17.92 13.52 -4.37
CA SER A 215 -19.04 14.45 -4.19
C SER A 215 -19.22 14.86 -2.72
N THR A 216 -19.00 13.94 -1.78
CA THR A 216 -19.07 14.20 -0.33
C THR A 216 -17.83 14.91 0.19
N LYS A 217 -16.66 14.67 -0.42
CA LYS A 217 -15.39 15.38 -0.16
C LYS A 217 -15.35 16.82 -0.68
N LYS A 218 -16.41 17.33 -1.34
CA LYS A 218 -16.52 18.75 -1.71
C LYS A 218 -16.14 19.62 -0.51
N VAL A 219 -15.01 20.32 -0.67
CA VAL A 219 -14.38 21.13 0.35
C VAL A 219 -15.42 22.04 0.98
N LYS A 220 -15.71 21.84 2.27
CA LYS A 220 -16.46 22.82 3.08
C LYS A 220 -15.75 24.15 2.88
N ASN A 221 -16.39 25.06 2.14
CA ASN A 221 -15.92 26.39 1.74
C ASN A 221 -14.54 26.74 2.31
N LYS A 222 -13.49 26.70 1.47
CA LYS A 222 -12.19 27.29 1.83
C LYS A 222 -12.51 28.68 2.37
N GLY A 223 -12.26 28.89 3.66
CA GLY A 223 -12.65 30.10 4.37
C GLY A 223 -12.27 31.32 3.54
N LYS A 224 -13.20 32.27 3.40
CA LYS A 224 -12.99 33.50 2.63
C LYS A 224 -11.58 34.03 2.90
N MET A 225 -10.70 33.99 1.91
CA MET A 225 -9.35 34.58 1.97
C MET A 225 -9.38 36.11 2.00
N MET A 226 -10.59 36.69 2.00
CA MET A 226 -10.84 38.09 2.25
C MET A 226 -11.51 38.19 3.61
N GLU A 227 -11.02 39.09 4.47
CA GLU A 227 -11.74 39.47 5.67
C GLU A 227 -13.18 39.81 5.27
N VAL A 228 -14.14 39.11 5.87
CA VAL A 228 -15.51 39.58 5.84
C VAL A 228 -15.47 40.90 6.58
N GLY A 229 -15.44 42.00 5.83
CA GLY A 229 -15.57 43.33 6.40
C GLY A 229 -16.72 43.27 7.40
N SER A 230 -16.45 43.72 8.62
CA SER A 230 -17.40 43.85 9.71
C SER A 230 -18.54 44.80 9.30
N GLY A 231 -19.40 44.35 8.38
CA GLY A 231 -20.74 44.87 8.21
C GLY A 231 -21.44 44.63 9.53
N GLY A 232 -21.93 45.71 10.14
CA GLY A 232 -22.46 45.74 11.49
C GLY A 232 -23.58 44.73 11.77
N PRO A 233 -24.15 44.77 12.99
CA PRO A 233 -25.07 43.76 13.49
C PRO A 233 -26.08 43.35 12.42
N ASN A 234 -26.10 42.05 12.10
CA ASN A 234 -27.06 41.44 11.19
C ASN A 234 -28.43 41.34 11.88
N GLU A 235 -28.94 42.48 12.35
CA GLU A 235 -30.36 42.64 12.59
C GLU A 235 -30.99 42.70 11.21
N LYS A 236 -31.63 41.59 10.84
CA LYS A 236 -32.56 41.54 9.70
C LYS A 236 -33.39 42.81 9.78
N LEU A 237 -33.20 43.72 8.83
CA LEU A 237 -33.99 44.93 8.70
C LEU A 237 -35.45 44.47 8.64
N LYS A 238 -36.16 44.57 9.76
CA LYS A 238 -37.60 44.42 9.79
C LYS A 238 -38.10 45.40 8.74
N THR A 239 -38.84 44.86 7.78
CA THR A 239 -39.47 45.61 6.71
C THR A 239 -40.06 46.89 7.30
N LYS A 240 -39.72 48.04 6.69
CA LYS A 240 -40.26 49.37 7.02
C LYS A 240 -41.78 49.38 6.76
N GLY A 241 -42.54 48.68 7.59
CA GLY A 241 -43.88 49.11 7.91
C GLY A 241 -43.71 50.37 8.75
N ASP A 242 -44.42 51.43 8.43
CA ASP A 242 -44.32 52.75 9.08
C ASP A 242 -44.79 52.74 10.56
N LYS A 243 -44.91 51.55 11.15
CA LYS A 243 -45.37 51.26 12.50
C LYS A 243 -44.30 50.49 13.28
N ILE A 244 -44.04 50.94 14.50
CA ILE A 244 -43.15 50.24 15.44
C ILE A 244 -43.89 49.08 16.11
N SER A 245 -43.16 48.01 16.41
CA SER A 245 -43.69 46.85 17.13
C SER A 245 -44.00 47.18 18.60
N LEU A 246 -44.95 46.47 19.22
CA LEU A 246 -45.32 46.64 20.64
C LEU A 246 -44.13 46.52 21.59
N ASP A 247 -43.18 45.62 21.31
CA ASP A 247 -41.99 45.42 22.15
C ASP A 247 -41.05 46.63 22.12
N GLU A 248 -40.96 47.29 20.96
CA GLU A 248 -40.17 48.50 20.77
C GLU A 248 -40.88 49.70 21.42
N ALA A 249 -42.21 49.75 21.30
CA ALA A 249 -43.03 50.75 21.98
C ALA A 249 -42.96 50.64 23.52
N ALA A 250 -42.95 49.42 24.07
CA ALA A 250 -42.80 49.18 25.51
C ALA A 250 -41.42 49.60 26.04
N LYS A 251 -40.37 49.43 25.23
CA LYS A 251 -39.03 49.95 25.54
C LYS A 251 -39.02 51.48 25.54
N LEU A 252 -39.63 52.12 24.53
CA LEU A 252 -39.75 53.57 24.45
C LEU A 252 -40.58 54.16 25.59
N MET A 253 -41.63 53.47 26.06
CA MET A 253 -42.40 53.92 27.22
C MET A 253 -41.53 54.04 28.49
N LYS A 254 -40.52 53.17 28.62
CA LYS A 254 -39.61 53.15 29.78
C LYS A 254 -38.42 54.10 29.63
N THR A 255 -37.95 54.33 28.41
CA THR A 255 -36.74 55.15 28.16
C THR A 255 -37.05 56.59 27.81
N ASP A 256 -38.09 56.84 26.99
CA ASP A 256 -38.50 58.18 26.54
C ASP A 256 -40.02 58.26 26.34
N TYR A 257 -40.71 58.55 27.44
CA TYR A 257 -42.16 58.59 27.50
C TYR A 257 -42.78 59.66 26.57
N LYS A 258 -42.07 60.77 26.30
CA LYS A 258 -42.60 61.84 25.44
C LYS A 258 -42.73 61.36 23.99
N LYS A 259 -41.68 60.72 23.47
CA LYS A 259 -41.71 60.14 22.12
C LYS A 259 -42.72 59.00 22.00
N TYR A 260 -42.84 58.17 23.04
CA TYR A 260 -43.88 57.14 23.09
C TYR A 260 -45.28 57.74 22.95
N LYS A 261 -45.58 58.82 23.67
CA LYS A 261 -46.89 59.50 23.60
C LYS A 261 -47.17 60.10 22.22
N GLU A 262 -46.17 60.68 21.55
CA GLU A 262 -46.32 61.21 20.18
C GLU A 262 -46.57 60.10 19.15
N LEU A 263 -45.90 58.97 19.28
CA LEU A 263 -46.07 57.80 18.40
C LEU A 263 -47.43 57.11 18.64
N LEU A 264 -47.90 57.11 19.89
CA LEU A 264 -49.23 56.63 20.24
C LEU A 264 -50.33 57.53 19.69
N LEU A 265 -50.19 58.87 19.79
CA LEU A 265 -51.15 59.81 19.21
C LEU A 265 -51.17 59.76 17.67
N SER A 266 -50.01 59.54 17.04
CA SER A 266 -49.90 59.49 15.58
C SER A 266 -50.27 58.13 14.97
N GLY A 267 -50.69 57.15 15.78
CA GLY A 267 -51.17 55.84 15.30
C GLY A 267 -50.08 54.97 14.67
N LYS A 268 -48.81 55.24 14.98
CA LYS A 268 -47.63 54.55 14.43
C LYS A 268 -47.14 53.39 15.29
N ILE A 269 -47.96 52.92 16.23
CA ILE A 269 -47.70 51.71 17.01
C ILE A 269 -48.61 50.62 16.46
N ASP A 270 -48.03 49.45 16.18
CA ASP A 270 -48.82 48.32 15.72
C ASP A 270 -49.72 47.81 16.86
N SER A 271 -51.04 47.87 16.66
CA SER A 271 -52.04 47.40 17.64
C SER A 271 -52.49 45.97 17.37
N THR A 272 -51.90 45.31 16.37
CA THR A 272 -52.23 43.94 15.99
C THR A 272 -51.49 43.01 16.96
N ILE A 273 -52.25 42.37 17.85
CA ILE A 273 -51.75 41.30 18.72
C ILE A 273 -51.85 40.02 17.89
N GLU A 274 -50.74 39.53 17.38
CA GLU A 274 -50.62 38.11 16.97
C GLU A 274 -50.25 37.25 18.18
#